data_AF-A0A6L8F0U7-F1
#
_entry.id   AF-A0A6L8F0U7-F1
#
_cell.length_a   1.000
_cell.length_b   1.000
_cell.length_c   1.000
_cell.angle_alpha   90.00
_cell.angle_beta   90.00
_cell.angle_gamma   90.00
#
_symmetry.space_group_name_H-M   'P 1'
#
loop_
_entity.id
_entity.type
_entity.pdbx_description
1 polymer ?
#
loop_
_entity_poly.entity_id
_entity_poly.type
_entity_poly.pdbx_seq_one_letter_code
_entity_poly.pdbx_strand_id
1 'polypeptide(L)'
;MRFLESISVGMKALLINKLRSLLTTLGIVIGIASVLAMIAIGDGAKEIILEDIQKLGGLNTFTLYRVSTKFVGGRRVPIRSKEHFNYSDVLAIEAACSSVKGVTLRLPSYSVVLVQAKDGSDMRAGYYGVNEVYTKLMEWDLQAGRFISTDDVNNATKVAVIGTDVATNLFGNASPIGKEIKIGSASRQYKYKRRTERFTQ
;
A
#
# COMPACT_ATOMS: atom_id res chain seq x y z
N MET A 1 -5.18 -54.35 -34.70
CA MET A 1 -6.64 -54.42 -34.99
C MET A 1 -7.49 -54.60 -33.74
N ARG A 2 -7.09 -55.45 -32.76
CA ARG A 2 -7.87 -55.67 -31.51
C ARG A 2 -8.19 -54.43 -30.65
N PHE A 3 -7.27 -53.47 -30.51
CA PHE A 3 -7.50 -52.27 -29.68
C PHE A 3 -8.58 -51.33 -30.24
N LEU A 4 -8.63 -51.16 -31.57
CA LEU A 4 -9.64 -50.31 -32.22
C LEU A 4 -11.04 -50.92 -32.10
N GLU A 5 -11.14 -52.25 -32.17
CA GLU A 5 -12.40 -52.96 -31.93
C GLU A 5 -12.86 -52.81 -30.48
N SER A 6 -11.95 -52.91 -29.49
CA SER A 6 -12.30 -52.69 -28.08
C SER A 6 -12.83 -51.28 -27.81
N ILE A 7 -12.22 -50.25 -28.42
CA ILE A 7 -12.71 -48.87 -28.31
C ILE A 7 -14.08 -48.71 -28.97
N SER A 8 -14.30 -49.31 -30.14
CA SER A 8 -15.57 -49.29 -30.86
C SER A 8 -16.71 -49.94 -30.06
N VAL A 9 -16.45 -51.10 -29.44
CA VAL A 9 -17.40 -51.78 -28.55
C VAL A 9 -17.70 -50.92 -27.31
N GLY A 10 -16.68 -50.29 -26.70
CA GLY A 10 -16.85 -49.38 -25.57
C GLY A 10 -17.71 -48.16 -25.90
N MET A 11 -17.50 -47.51 -27.05
CA MET A 11 -18.32 -46.37 -27.49
C MET A 11 -19.77 -46.77 -27.72
N LYS A 12 -20.03 -47.92 -28.35
CA LYS A 12 -21.41 -48.44 -28.52
C LYS A 12 -22.08 -48.69 -27.17
N ALA A 13 -21.37 -49.24 -26.19
CA ALA A 13 -21.90 -49.46 -24.85
C ALA A 13 -22.28 -48.15 -24.13
N LEU A 14 -21.50 -47.08 -24.29
CA LEU A 14 -21.81 -45.74 -23.75
C LEU A 14 -23.04 -45.12 -24.43
N LEU A 15 -23.20 -45.32 -25.75
CA LEU A 15 -24.34 -44.81 -26.51
C LEU A 15 -25.67 -45.51 -26.21
N ILE A 16 -25.63 -46.75 -25.70
CA ILE A 16 -26.84 -47.49 -25.27
C ILE A 16 -27.34 -46.94 -23.93
N ASN A 17 -26.44 -46.62 -23.00
CA ASN A 17 -26.78 -46.13 -21.65
C ASN A 17 -26.54 -44.61 -21.49
N LYS A 18 -27.11 -43.81 -22.41
CA LYS A 18 -26.85 -42.36 -22.52
C LYS A 18 -27.00 -41.61 -21.19
N LEU A 19 -28.08 -41.85 -20.45
CA LEU A 19 -28.33 -41.14 -19.17
C LEU A 19 -27.29 -41.47 -18.11
N ARG A 20 -26.92 -42.75 -17.97
CA ARG A 20 -25.93 -43.18 -16.97
C ARG A 20 -24.56 -42.61 -17.30
N SER A 21 -24.14 -42.72 -18.56
CA SER A 21 -22.85 -42.19 -19.03
C SER A 21 -22.78 -40.66 -18.95
N LEU A 22 -23.89 -39.95 -19.19
CA LEU A 22 -23.96 -38.49 -19.03
C LEU A 22 -23.83 -38.08 -17.56
N LEU A 23 -24.58 -38.70 -16.65
CA LEU A 23 -24.55 -38.34 -15.22
C LEU A 23 -23.19 -38.64 -14.58
N THR A 24 -22.54 -39.76 -14.94
CA THR A 24 -21.23 -40.11 -14.37
C THR A 24 -20.13 -39.18 -14.88
N THR A 25 -20.15 -38.84 -16.17
CA THR A 25 -19.19 -37.89 -16.75
C THR A 25 -19.41 -36.48 -16.21
N LEU A 26 -20.66 -36.05 -16.07
CA LEU A 26 -21.00 -34.74 -15.48
C LEU A 26 -20.51 -34.63 -14.02
N GLY A 27 -20.68 -35.69 -13.22
CA GLY A 27 -20.18 -35.71 -11.84
C GLY A 27 -18.65 -35.56 -11.77
N ILE A 28 -17.91 -36.25 -12.63
CA ILE A 28 -16.45 -36.12 -12.71
C ILE A 28 -16.04 -34.71 -13.16
N VAL A 29 -16.71 -34.16 -14.17
CA VAL A 29 -16.42 -32.81 -14.68
C VAL A 29 -16.66 -31.75 -13.62
N ILE A 30 -17.81 -31.78 -12.93
CA ILE A 30 -18.11 -30.83 -11.85
C ILE A 30 -17.13 -31.00 -10.67
N GLY A 31 -16.76 -32.24 -10.33
CA GLY A 31 -15.81 -32.52 -9.26
C GLY A 31 -14.41 -31.97 -9.54
N ILE A 32 -13.89 -32.17 -10.75
CA ILE A 32 -12.58 -31.63 -11.13
C ILE A 32 -12.65 -30.10 -11.27
N ALA A 33 -13.73 -29.57 -11.85
CA ALA A 33 -13.91 -28.14 -12.02
C ALA A 33 -13.98 -27.39 -10.69
N SER A 34 -14.67 -27.93 -9.67
CA SER A 34 -14.77 -27.28 -8.36
C SER A 34 -13.43 -27.22 -7.63
N VAL A 35 -12.63 -28.29 -7.70
CA VAL A 35 -11.30 -28.34 -7.10
C VAL A 35 -10.35 -27.36 -7.82
N LEU A 36 -10.34 -27.36 -9.16
CA LEU A 36 -9.52 -26.43 -9.93
C LEU A 36 -9.91 -24.96 -9.67
N ALA A 37 -11.21 -24.67 -9.61
CA ALA A 37 -11.70 -23.33 -9.30
C ALA A 37 -11.24 -22.86 -7.91
N MET A 38 -11.33 -23.73 -6.89
CA MET A 38 -10.88 -23.41 -5.54
C MET A 38 -9.38 -23.11 -5.49
N ILE A 39 -8.55 -23.90 -6.18
CA ILE A 39 -7.10 -23.69 -6.24
C ILE A 39 -6.80 -22.36 -6.93
N ALA A 40 -7.41 -22.09 -8.09
CA ALA A 40 -7.19 -20.85 -8.82
C ALA A 40 -7.58 -19.60 -8.01
N ILE A 41 -8.68 -19.66 -7.25
CA ILE A 41 -9.09 -18.58 -6.34
C ILE A 41 -8.07 -18.42 -5.21
N GLY A 42 -7.59 -19.52 -4.63
CA GLY A 42 -6.59 -19.50 -3.56
C GLY A 42 -5.27 -18.88 -4.01
N ASP A 43 -4.77 -19.28 -5.17
CA ASP A 43 -3.53 -18.75 -5.74
C ASP A 43 -3.69 -17.27 -6.16
N GLY A 44 -4.82 -16.91 -6.78
CA GLY A 44 -5.10 -15.51 -7.13
C GLY A 44 -5.20 -14.60 -5.92
N ALA A 45 -5.87 -15.03 -4.85
CA ALA A 45 -5.95 -14.27 -3.61
C ALA A 45 -4.57 -14.10 -2.96
N LYS A 46 -3.74 -15.15 -2.99
CA LYS A 46 -2.37 -15.08 -2.50
C LYS A 46 -1.54 -14.07 -3.29
N GLU A 47 -1.63 -14.06 -4.61
CA GLU A 47 -0.88 -13.12 -5.45
C GLU A 47 -1.28 -11.67 -5.17
N ILE A 48 -2.58 -11.38 -5.06
CA ILE A 48 -3.07 -10.03 -4.71
C ILE A 48 -2.50 -9.57 -3.37
N ILE A 49 -2.50 -10.44 -2.35
CA ILE A 49 -1.93 -10.12 -1.04
C ILE A 49 -0.43 -9.86 -1.13
N LEU A 50 0.30 -10.65 -1.94
CA LEU A 50 1.74 -10.46 -2.14
C LEU A 50 2.04 -9.15 -2.86
N GLU A 51 1.29 -8.80 -3.91
CA GLU A 51 1.42 -7.51 -4.60
C GLU A 51 1.16 -6.33 -3.66
N ASP A 52 0.12 -6.42 -2.82
CA ASP A 52 -0.19 -5.34 -1.88
C ASP A 52 0.86 -5.19 -0.78
N ILE A 53 1.46 -6.30 -0.32
CA ILE A 53 2.59 -6.26 0.61
C ILE A 53 3.83 -5.65 -0.08
N GLN A 54 4.08 -5.99 -1.35
CA GLN A 54 5.18 -5.40 -2.10
C GLN A 54 5.05 -3.88 -2.21
N LYS A 55 3.84 -3.36 -2.49
CA LYS A 55 3.56 -1.90 -2.54
C LYS A 55 3.83 -1.18 -1.21
N LEU A 56 3.75 -1.87 -0.08
CA LEU A 56 4.03 -1.30 1.25
C LEU A 56 5.52 -1.22 1.60
N GLY A 57 6.41 -1.49 0.63
CA GLY A 57 7.88 -1.43 0.80
C GLY A 57 8.54 -2.81 0.82
N GLY A 58 7.90 -3.82 0.24
CA GLY A 58 8.44 -5.17 0.17
C GLY A 58 8.38 -5.94 1.50
N LEU A 59 8.65 -7.25 1.41
CA LEU A 59 8.67 -8.17 2.56
C LEU A 59 9.80 -7.88 3.56
N ASN A 60 10.76 -7.02 3.21
CA ASN A 60 12.01 -6.82 3.95
C ASN A 60 12.18 -5.40 4.52
N THR A 61 11.10 -4.62 4.68
CA THR A 61 11.19 -3.29 5.29
C THR A 61 10.92 -3.33 6.79
N PHE A 62 11.89 -2.81 7.56
CA PHE A 62 11.75 -2.61 9.00
C PHE A 62 11.48 -1.15 9.29
N THR A 63 10.28 -0.85 9.78
CA THR A 63 9.92 0.51 10.20
C THR A 63 10.14 0.66 11.70
N LEU A 64 11.11 1.48 12.08
CA LEU A 64 11.31 1.90 13.46
C LEU A 64 10.52 3.18 13.72
N TYR A 65 9.65 3.15 14.72
CA TYR A 65 8.91 4.32 15.16
C TYR A 65 8.97 4.44 16.68
N ARG A 66 9.04 5.68 17.15
CA ARG A 66 8.92 5.96 18.56
C ARG A 66 7.46 5.92 18.96
N VAL A 67 7.14 5.08 19.93
CA VAL A 67 5.85 5.14 20.61
C VAL A 67 5.81 6.35 21.55
N SER A 68 4.75 7.16 21.45
CA SER A 68 4.54 8.31 22.34
C SER A 68 3.84 7.93 23.65
N THR A 69 3.26 6.73 23.72
CA THR A 69 2.51 6.23 24.88
C THR A 69 2.77 4.75 25.12
N LYS A 70 2.80 4.33 26.38
CA LYS A 70 2.79 2.92 26.80
C LYS A 70 1.56 2.61 27.64
N PHE A 71 1.12 1.36 27.64
CA PHE A 71 0.08 0.89 28.55
C PHE A 71 0.72 0.40 29.84
N VAL A 72 0.28 0.94 30.97
CA VAL A 72 0.69 0.52 32.32
C VAL A 72 -0.57 0.37 33.16
N GLY A 73 -0.83 -0.84 33.66
CA GLY A 73 -2.03 -1.13 34.47
C GLY A 73 -3.36 -0.78 33.77
N GLY A 74 -3.47 -1.06 32.46
CA GLY A 74 -4.67 -0.76 31.68
C GLY A 74 -4.87 0.71 31.30
N ARG A 75 -3.96 1.62 31.70
CA ARG A 75 -4.02 3.05 31.35
C ARG A 75 -2.93 3.42 30.35
N ARG A 76 -3.26 4.30 29.40
CA ARG A 76 -2.31 4.86 28.43
C ARG A 76 -1.53 6.00 29.08
N VAL A 77 -0.23 5.83 29.27
CA VAL A 77 0.68 6.78 29.92
C VAL A 77 1.66 7.34 28.88
N PRO A 78 1.91 8.66 28.83
CA PRO A 78 2.87 9.24 27.89
C PRO A 78 4.31 8.83 28.20
N ILE A 79 5.08 8.52 27.16
CA ILE A 79 6.51 8.22 27.26
C ILE A 79 7.28 9.54 27.13
N ARG A 80 7.86 10.00 28.25
CA ARG A 80 8.61 11.26 28.35
C ARG A 80 10.10 11.17 27.95
N SER A 81 10.50 10.13 27.23
CA SER A 81 11.89 10.00 26.75
C SER A 81 12.28 11.20 25.88
N LYS A 82 13.51 11.69 26.01
CA LYS A 82 14.08 12.71 25.13
C LYS A 82 14.90 12.11 23.98
N GLU A 83 15.02 10.78 23.94
CA GLU A 83 15.69 10.10 22.85
C GLU A 83 14.85 10.24 21.57
N HIS A 84 15.49 10.75 20.52
CA HIS A 84 14.93 10.93 19.19
C HIS A 84 15.89 10.28 18.18
N PHE A 85 15.33 9.69 17.13
CA PHE A 85 16.13 9.22 16.02
C PHE A 85 16.79 10.41 15.33
N ASN A 86 18.11 10.35 15.22
CA ASN A 86 18.92 11.37 14.57
C ASN A 86 19.44 10.85 13.22
N TYR A 87 19.90 11.76 12.37
CA TYR A 87 20.53 11.40 11.10
C TYR A 87 21.80 10.54 11.29
N SER A 88 22.52 10.74 12.39
CA SER A 88 23.67 9.91 12.78
C SER A 88 23.31 8.43 12.92
N ASP A 89 22.08 8.12 13.36
CA ASP A 89 21.66 6.73 13.59
C ASP A 89 21.46 6.01 12.26
N VAL A 90 21.02 6.72 11.21
CA VAL A 90 20.94 6.17 9.84
C VAL A 90 22.33 5.79 9.35
N LEU A 91 23.28 6.72 9.42
CA LEU A 91 24.65 6.48 8.98
C LEU A 91 25.30 5.32 9.76
N ALA A 92 25.02 5.23 11.07
CA ALA A 92 25.50 4.14 11.90
C ALA A 92 24.90 2.78 11.49
N ILE A 93 23.60 2.72 11.18
CA ILE A 93 22.96 1.48 10.71
C ILE A 93 23.49 1.08 9.34
N GLU A 94 23.65 2.03 8.41
CA GLU A 94 24.21 1.75 7.08
C GLU A 94 25.66 1.23 7.17
N ALA A 95 26.46 1.77 8.08
CA ALA A 95 27.84 1.32 8.29
C ALA A 95 27.93 -0.04 9.03
N ALA A 96 27.07 -0.29 10.01
CA ALA A 96 27.14 -1.47 10.87
C ALA A 96 26.41 -2.69 10.28
N CYS A 97 25.41 -2.50 9.43
CA CYS A 97 24.56 -3.56 8.91
C CYS A 97 24.71 -3.71 7.39
N SER A 98 25.67 -4.52 6.95
CA SER A 98 25.89 -4.82 5.53
C SER A 98 24.72 -5.52 4.83
N SER A 99 23.83 -6.17 5.59
CA SER A 99 22.61 -6.81 5.06
C SER A 99 21.50 -5.82 4.69
N VAL A 100 21.60 -4.55 5.11
CA VAL A 100 20.57 -3.55 4.85
C VAL A 100 20.89 -2.82 3.55
N LYS A 101 20.00 -2.93 2.56
CA LYS A 101 20.20 -2.32 1.22
C LYS A 101 20.17 -0.79 1.24
N GLY A 102 19.52 -0.20 2.24
CA GLY A 102 19.54 1.23 2.50
C GLY A 102 18.63 1.60 3.66
N VAL A 103 18.92 2.73 4.28
CA VAL A 103 18.14 3.26 5.40
C VAL A 103 17.58 4.62 5.00
N THR A 104 16.31 4.87 5.33
CA THR A 104 15.69 6.16 5.06
C THR A 104 15.00 6.68 6.30
N LEU A 105 15.09 8.00 6.51
CA LEU A 105 14.29 8.69 7.51
C LEU A 105 12.93 9.05 6.93
N ARG A 106 11.93 9.01 7.81
CA ARG A 106 10.57 9.45 7.50
C ARG A 106 10.14 10.51 8.51
N LEU A 107 10.64 11.73 8.34
CA LEU A 107 10.47 12.84 9.28
C LEU A 107 10.34 14.18 8.54
N PRO A 108 9.35 15.03 8.88
CA PRO A 108 8.20 14.73 9.73
C PRO A 108 7.23 13.77 9.05
N SER A 109 6.41 13.07 9.84
CA SER A 109 5.40 12.13 9.36
C SER A 109 4.05 12.53 9.94
N TYR A 110 3.16 13.05 9.11
CA TYR A 110 1.81 13.42 9.51
C TYR A 110 0.79 12.63 8.71
N SER A 111 -0.17 12.02 9.42
CA SER A 111 -1.17 11.14 8.81
C SER A 111 -2.28 11.88 8.10
N VAL A 112 -2.65 13.08 8.59
CA VAL A 112 -3.77 13.87 8.07
C VAL A 112 -3.48 15.35 8.22
N VAL A 113 -3.26 16.04 7.10
CA VAL A 113 -3.18 17.49 7.00
C VAL A 113 -4.05 17.99 5.85
N LEU A 114 -4.50 19.24 5.96
CA LEU A 114 -5.18 19.91 4.85
C LEU A 114 -4.15 20.31 3.80
N VAL A 115 -4.32 19.82 2.57
CA VAL A 115 -3.54 20.22 1.41
C VAL A 115 -4.47 20.99 0.49
N GLN A 116 -4.08 22.19 0.11
CA GLN A 116 -4.89 23.10 -0.70
C GLN A 116 -4.12 23.54 -1.94
N ALA A 117 -4.74 23.48 -3.11
CA ALA A 117 -4.20 24.06 -4.33
C ALA A 117 -4.64 25.53 -4.48
N LYS A 118 -3.94 26.27 -5.34
CA LYS A 118 -4.16 27.72 -5.52
C LYS A 118 -5.54 28.07 -6.08
N ASP A 119 -6.17 27.14 -6.81
CA ASP A 119 -7.51 27.26 -7.38
C ASP A 119 -8.63 27.10 -6.33
N GLY A 120 -8.28 26.76 -5.09
CA GLY A 120 -9.22 26.63 -3.97
C GLY A 120 -9.65 25.18 -3.71
N SER A 121 -9.21 24.20 -4.50
CA SER A 121 -9.45 22.79 -4.19
C SER A 121 -8.68 22.37 -2.94
N ASP A 122 -9.30 21.55 -2.11
CA ASP A 122 -8.69 21.06 -0.88
C ASP A 122 -8.93 19.55 -0.67
N MET A 123 -7.96 18.91 -0.03
CA MET A 123 -8.02 17.50 0.33
C MET A 123 -7.30 17.29 1.65
N ARG A 124 -7.70 16.23 2.37
CA ARG A 124 -6.93 15.74 3.50
C ARG A 124 -6.01 14.61 3.05
N ALA A 125 -4.71 14.82 3.22
CA ALA A 125 -3.70 13.82 2.90
C ALA A 125 -2.62 13.79 3.97
N GLY A 126 -1.93 12.65 4.11
CA GLY A 126 -0.70 12.58 4.88
C GLY A 126 0.49 13.05 4.07
N TYR A 127 1.57 13.42 4.74
CA TYR A 127 2.87 13.63 4.09
C TYR A 127 4.01 13.12 4.95
N TYR A 128 5.09 12.80 4.26
CA TYR A 128 6.32 12.31 4.84
C TYR A 128 7.48 13.15 4.29
N GLY A 129 8.35 13.63 5.17
CA GLY A 129 9.68 14.09 4.77
C GLY A 129 10.55 12.87 4.52
N VAL A 130 11.14 12.78 3.33
CA VAL A 130 11.91 11.63 2.85
C VAL A 130 13.18 12.12 2.12
N ASN A 131 14.16 11.22 1.99
CA ASN A 131 15.41 11.48 1.26
C ASN A 131 15.34 10.96 -0.19
N GLU A 132 16.34 11.27 -1.03
CA GLU A 132 16.41 10.81 -2.44
C GLU A 132 16.35 9.28 -2.60
N VAL A 133 16.85 8.55 -1.60
CA VAL A 133 16.92 7.08 -1.61
C VAL A 133 15.54 6.44 -1.45
N TYR A 134 14.55 7.19 -0.95
CA TYR A 134 13.23 6.66 -0.61
C TYR A 134 12.52 6.00 -1.79
N THR A 135 12.57 6.61 -2.98
CA THR A 135 11.93 6.05 -4.18
C THR A 135 12.53 4.71 -4.61
N LYS A 136 13.85 4.51 -4.37
CA LYS A 136 14.55 3.27 -4.72
C LYS A 136 14.25 2.15 -3.73
N LEU A 137 14.03 2.50 -2.46
CA LEU A 137 13.69 1.53 -1.41
C LEU A 137 12.23 1.07 -1.50
N MET A 138 11.32 1.99 -1.84
CA MET A 138 9.90 1.67 -1.99
C MET A 138 9.54 1.13 -3.37
N GLU A 139 10.50 1.09 -4.31
CA GLU A 139 10.30 0.63 -5.69
C GLU A 139 9.11 1.32 -6.39
N TRP A 140 8.96 2.63 -6.14
CA TRP A 140 7.87 3.41 -6.74
C TRP A 140 8.20 3.85 -8.15
N ASP A 141 7.30 3.53 -9.08
CA ASP A 141 7.34 4.02 -10.45
C ASP A 141 6.80 5.45 -10.54
N LEU A 142 7.67 6.38 -10.93
CA LEU A 142 7.31 7.77 -11.12
C LEU A 142 6.60 7.96 -12.47
N GLN A 143 5.31 8.31 -12.45
CA GLN A 143 4.55 8.53 -13.68
C GLN A 143 4.96 9.78 -14.45
N ALA A 144 5.31 10.87 -13.75
CA ALA A 144 5.66 12.14 -14.37
C ALA A 144 6.58 12.98 -13.48
N GLY A 145 7.43 13.80 -14.11
CA GLY A 145 8.35 14.70 -13.42
C GLY A 145 9.63 14.01 -12.96
N ARG A 146 10.14 14.43 -11.80
CA ARG A 146 11.32 13.86 -11.14
C ARG A 146 11.06 13.67 -9.66
N PHE A 147 11.73 12.69 -9.05
CA PHE A 147 11.73 12.54 -7.60
C PHE A 147 12.66 13.58 -6.94
N ILE A 148 12.66 13.60 -5.60
CA ILE A 148 13.55 14.44 -4.77
C ILE A 148 15.00 14.02 -5.03
N SER A 149 15.86 14.99 -5.29
CA SER A 149 17.30 14.82 -5.50
C SER A 149 18.11 15.24 -4.28
N THR A 150 19.38 14.84 -4.21
CA THR A 150 20.28 15.22 -3.12
C THR A 150 20.49 16.74 -3.02
N ASP A 151 20.49 17.45 -4.14
CA ASP A 151 20.57 18.91 -4.15
C ASP A 151 19.32 19.56 -3.54
N ASP A 152 18.15 18.95 -3.76
CA ASP A 152 16.90 19.44 -3.16
C ASP A 152 16.93 19.30 -1.63
N VAL A 153 17.50 18.19 -1.15
CA VAL A 153 17.66 17.87 0.27
C VAL A 153 18.67 18.82 0.92
N ASN A 154 19.85 18.99 0.31
CA ASN A 154 20.91 19.85 0.82
C ASN A 154 20.51 21.33 0.86
N ASN A 155 19.78 21.81 -0.14
CA ASN A 155 19.33 23.20 -0.22
C ASN A 155 17.97 23.44 0.44
N ALA A 156 17.37 22.41 1.06
CA ALA A 156 16.03 22.47 1.66
C ALA A 156 14.97 23.09 0.72
N THR A 157 15.04 22.71 -0.56
CA THR A 157 14.14 23.25 -1.58
C THR A 157 12.69 22.82 -1.31
N LYS A 158 11.73 23.68 -1.66
CA LYS A 158 10.31 23.44 -1.44
C LYS A 158 9.71 22.63 -2.59
N VAL A 159 10.11 21.36 -2.69
CA VAL A 159 9.58 20.42 -3.68
C VAL A 159 8.77 19.33 -2.99
N ALA A 160 7.71 18.86 -3.64
CA ALA A 160 6.88 17.78 -3.13
C ALA A 160 6.51 16.83 -4.27
N VAL A 161 6.55 15.54 -3.98
CA VAL A 161 6.03 14.49 -4.87
C VAL A 161 4.66 14.08 -4.32
N ILE A 162 3.66 14.04 -5.21
CA ILE A 162 2.28 13.74 -4.84
C ILE A 162 1.83 12.42 -5.46
N GLY A 163 0.97 11.70 -4.74
CA GLY A 163 0.31 10.50 -5.28
C GLY A 163 -0.75 10.84 -6.32
N THR A 164 -1.12 9.84 -7.12
CA THR A 164 -2.14 9.94 -8.19
C THR A 164 -3.47 10.47 -7.67
N ASP A 165 -3.90 10.02 -6.49
CA ASP A 165 -5.18 10.43 -5.90
C ASP A 165 -5.17 11.90 -5.48
N VAL A 166 -4.04 12.37 -4.93
CA VAL A 166 -3.87 13.79 -4.56
C VAL A 166 -3.81 14.65 -5.81
N ALA A 167 -3.11 14.20 -6.85
CA ALA A 167 -3.06 14.90 -8.13
C ALA A 167 -4.44 15.04 -8.77
N THR A 168 -5.22 13.95 -8.80
CA THR A 168 -6.56 13.91 -9.40
C THR A 168 -7.55 14.77 -8.62
N ASN A 169 -7.53 14.70 -7.29
CA ASN A 169 -8.46 15.50 -6.47
C ASN A 169 -8.13 16.99 -6.49
N LEU A 170 -6.86 17.37 -6.48
CA LEU A 170 -6.47 18.78 -6.45
C LEU A 170 -6.47 19.44 -7.83
N PHE A 171 -6.12 18.71 -8.89
CA PHE A 171 -5.90 19.29 -10.22
C PHE A 171 -6.75 18.67 -11.32
N GLY A 172 -7.54 17.64 -11.04
CA GLY A 172 -8.35 16.94 -12.03
C GLY A 172 -7.50 16.37 -13.16
N ASN A 173 -7.82 16.72 -14.40
CA ASN A 173 -7.07 16.32 -15.59
C ASN A 173 -5.90 17.27 -15.93
N ALA A 174 -5.70 18.34 -15.16
CA ALA A 174 -4.62 19.28 -15.45
C ALA A 174 -3.30 18.81 -14.85
N SER A 175 -2.19 19.04 -15.56
CA SER A 175 -0.85 18.67 -15.07
C SER A 175 -0.55 19.33 -13.71
N PRO A 176 -0.11 18.56 -12.69
CA PRO A 176 0.26 19.08 -11.38
C PRO A 176 1.69 19.66 -11.35
N ILE A 177 2.51 19.42 -12.38
CA ILE A 177 3.93 19.79 -12.40
C ILE A 177 4.07 21.32 -12.41
N GLY A 178 4.91 21.84 -11.51
CA GLY A 178 5.18 23.28 -11.38
C GLY A 178 4.07 24.07 -10.67
N LYS A 179 2.98 23.42 -10.24
CA LYS A 179 1.94 24.06 -9.45
C LYS A 179 2.30 24.05 -7.97
N GLU A 180 1.91 25.13 -7.29
CA GLU A 180 2.11 25.27 -5.85
C GLU A 180 0.93 24.66 -5.08
N ILE A 181 1.26 23.92 -4.02
CA ILE A 181 0.31 23.45 -3.03
C ILE A 181 0.66 24.01 -1.66
N LYS A 182 -0.37 24.31 -0.88
CA LYS A 182 -0.23 24.74 0.50
C LYS A 182 -0.52 23.56 1.42
N ILE A 183 0.50 23.14 2.16
CA ILE A 183 0.37 22.09 3.17
C ILE A 183 0.09 22.76 4.52
N GLY A 184 -1.02 22.38 5.14
CA GLY A 184 -1.40 22.85 6.47
C GLY A 184 -0.41 22.40 7.53
N SER A 185 -0.10 23.29 8.49
CA SER A 185 0.70 22.93 9.65
C SER A 185 -0.09 21.99 10.56
N ALA A 186 0.44 20.79 10.78
CA ALA A 186 -0.10 19.81 11.72
C ALA A 186 0.01 20.23 13.21
N SER A 187 0.58 21.40 13.50
CA SER A 187 0.71 21.94 14.86
C SER A 187 -0.62 22.30 15.52
N ARG A 188 -1.72 22.35 14.77
CA ARG A 188 -3.07 22.36 15.35
C ARG A 188 -3.56 20.93 15.47
N GLN A 189 -3.10 20.24 16.52
CA GLN A 189 -3.90 19.19 17.16
C GLN A 189 -5.35 19.67 17.19
N TYR A 190 -6.22 18.87 16.57
CA TYR A 190 -7.67 19.01 16.55
C TYR A 190 -8.20 19.57 17.89
N LYS A 191 -8.39 20.90 17.98
CA LYS A 191 -9.38 21.45 18.91
C LYS A 191 -10.72 21.02 18.33
N TYR A 192 -11.16 19.82 18.69
CA TYR A 192 -12.56 19.43 18.66
C TYR A 192 -13.30 20.48 19.50
N LYS A 193 -13.76 21.56 18.85
CA LYS A 193 -14.80 22.41 19.42
C LYS A 193 -16.02 21.50 19.44
N ARG A 194 -16.33 20.92 20.61
CA ARG A 194 -17.67 20.41 20.91
C ARG A 194 -18.62 21.57 20.61
N ARG A 195 -19.27 21.53 19.46
CA ARG A 195 -20.40 22.37 19.14
C ARG A 195 -21.58 21.78 19.89
N THR A 196 -21.61 21.95 21.20
CA THR A 196 -22.87 21.91 21.96
C THR A 196 -23.54 23.25 21.73
N GLU A 197 -24.16 23.40 20.56
CA GLU A 197 -25.30 24.30 20.43
C GLU A 197 -26.44 23.60 21.17
N ARG A 198 -26.62 23.95 22.45
CA ARG A 198 -27.91 23.76 23.11
C ARG A 198 -28.88 24.66 22.37
N PHE A 199 -29.70 24.07 21.51
CA PHE A 199 -30.98 24.65 21.15
C PHE A 199 -31.88 24.52 22.38
N THR A 200 -32.09 25.62 23.07
CA THR A 200 -33.25 25.83 23.93
C THR A 200 -33.83 27.18 23.53
N GLN A 201 -35.07 27.13 23.04
CA GLN A 201 -35.98 28.28 23.00
C GLN A 201 -36.30 28.74 24.42
#